data_AF-A0A2S1SXI0-F1
#
_entry.id   AF-A0A2S1SXI0-F1
#
_cell.length_a   1.000
_cell.length_b   1.000
_cell.length_c   1.000
_cell.angle_alpha   90.00
_cell.angle_beta   90.00
_cell.angle_gamma   90.00
#
_symmetry.space_group_name_H-M   'P 1'
#
loop_
_entity.id
_entity.type
_entity.pdbx_description
1 polymer ?
#
loop_
_entity_poly.entity_id
_entity_poly.type
_entity_poly.pdbx_seq_one_letter_code
_entity_poly.pdbx_strand_id
1 'polypeptide(L)'
;MSATGRYVHRRGIHCESACQCAVLAAGGYEVEEEIVFGLDGGFGFSFFPANGDAPDIAVGKQTIMPLRASRLMGVEVATHAPKSGAGLAKLLESAPAVMTRVDLGLLPYWGLDGRSSFGGYFVNVVRPLGSDAFEVSDPAFDEPVAVSAAELQAARSSRNSPPLNPDWRVYVFGAPRRTPQLDLVGPVAVRNLCREMLRPGSRQAGIPGMKLLATTAVTWPQSKRGEVEDVDSAGRAVRTDALARQLLHLGRQIESFGTGGGLFRPMIGRFLTRMADSTGDARYADAAGRFLDSGRLWSNLGSALLTAGTATARDDLKTLVDAVADTARSAMDVEKRALTALTTL
;
A
#
# COMPACT_ATOMS: atom_id res chain seq x y z
N MET A 1 21.54 -16.80 -12.55
CA MET A 1 20.68 -17.91 -12.10
C MET A 1 21.29 -18.46 -10.82
N SER A 2 20.72 -18.15 -9.65
CA SER A 2 21.17 -18.73 -8.39
C SER A 2 20.48 -20.08 -8.20
N ALA A 3 21.27 -21.14 -8.05
CA ALA A 3 20.85 -22.54 -8.01
C ALA A 3 20.27 -22.99 -6.66
N THR A 4 19.54 -22.12 -5.95
CA THR A 4 18.83 -22.52 -4.74
C THR A 4 17.42 -21.96 -4.81
N GLY A 5 16.41 -22.80 -5.03
CA GLY A 5 14.98 -22.46 -4.87
C GLY A 5 14.60 -22.17 -3.42
N ARG A 6 15.45 -21.45 -2.70
CA ARG A 6 15.33 -21.07 -1.30
C ARG A 6 14.83 -19.63 -1.26
N TYR A 7 13.75 -19.42 -0.53
CA TYR A 7 13.23 -18.08 -0.27
C TYR A 7 14.24 -17.25 0.52
N VAL A 8 14.45 -16.00 0.10
CA VAL A 8 15.27 -15.01 0.78
C VAL A 8 14.38 -13.86 1.19
N HIS A 9 14.38 -13.52 2.47
CA HIS A 9 13.63 -12.37 2.97
C HIS A 9 14.13 -11.07 2.33
N ARG A 10 13.20 -10.19 1.98
CA ARG A 10 13.46 -8.91 1.32
C ARG A 10 12.53 -7.86 1.85
N ARG A 11 13.11 -6.70 2.13
CA ARG A 11 12.33 -5.49 2.34
C ARG A 11 11.70 -5.03 1.04
N GLY A 12 10.61 -4.30 1.19
CA GLY A 12 9.98 -3.60 0.08
C GLY A 12 9.12 -2.46 0.57
N ILE A 13 8.54 -1.75 -0.38
CA ILE A 13 7.84 -0.49 -0.14
C ILE A 13 6.33 -0.74 0.01
N HIS A 14 5.76 -1.54 -0.89
CA HIS A 14 4.35 -1.89 -0.93
C HIS A 14 4.19 -3.38 -0.66
N CYS A 15 3.50 -3.72 0.43
CA CYS A 15 3.42 -5.09 0.94
C CYS A 15 3.06 -6.13 -0.14
N GLU A 16 2.13 -5.81 -1.04
CA GLU A 16 1.68 -6.71 -2.10
C GLU A 16 2.72 -6.91 -3.20
N SER A 17 3.28 -5.85 -3.78
CA SER A 17 4.27 -5.98 -4.86
C SER A 17 5.61 -6.52 -4.35
N ALA A 18 6.00 -6.14 -3.13
CA ALA A 18 7.19 -6.68 -2.49
C ALA A 18 7.06 -8.19 -2.24
N CYS A 19 5.90 -8.65 -1.74
CA CYS A 19 5.62 -10.07 -1.58
C CYS A 19 5.69 -10.82 -2.91
N GLN A 20 5.09 -10.26 -3.98
CA GLN A 20 5.19 -10.84 -5.33
C GLN A 20 6.64 -10.96 -5.80
N CYS A 21 7.44 -9.90 -5.67
CA CYS A 21 8.86 -9.91 -6.07
C CYS A 21 9.66 -10.98 -5.31
N ALA A 22 9.45 -11.10 -3.99
CA ALA A 22 10.16 -12.08 -3.18
C ALA A 22 9.79 -13.54 -3.55
N VAL A 23 8.51 -13.83 -3.81
CA VAL A 23 8.09 -15.17 -4.27
C VAL A 23 8.65 -15.47 -5.67
N LEU A 24 8.56 -14.52 -6.60
CA LEU A 24 9.10 -14.68 -7.96
C LEU A 24 10.61 -14.92 -7.95
N ALA A 25 11.35 -14.17 -7.11
CA ALA A 25 12.79 -14.33 -6.98
C ALA A 25 13.17 -15.69 -6.39
N ALA A 26 12.40 -16.20 -5.43
CA ALA A 26 12.60 -17.56 -4.92
C ALA A 26 12.34 -18.64 -6.00
N GLY A 27 11.50 -18.33 -6.98
CA GLY A 27 11.30 -19.11 -8.22
C GLY A 27 12.36 -18.88 -9.30
N GLY A 28 13.41 -18.12 -9.01
CA GLY A 28 14.53 -17.85 -9.93
C GLY A 28 14.32 -16.65 -10.86
N TYR A 29 13.29 -15.82 -10.62
CA TYR A 29 12.98 -14.66 -11.45
C TYR A 29 13.06 -13.36 -10.67
N GLU A 30 14.13 -12.62 -10.91
CA GLU A 30 14.34 -11.29 -10.34
C GLU A 30 13.58 -10.24 -11.16
N VAL A 31 12.81 -9.41 -10.46
CA VAL A 31 12.12 -8.26 -11.04
C VAL A 31 12.04 -7.16 -10.00
N GLU A 32 12.22 -5.91 -10.44
CA GLU A 32 12.15 -4.76 -9.56
C GLU A 32 10.72 -4.47 -9.12
N GLU A 33 10.57 -4.03 -7.87
CA GLU A 33 9.27 -3.80 -7.25
C GLU A 33 8.46 -2.74 -8.00
N GLU A 34 9.09 -1.67 -8.48
CA GLU A 34 8.43 -0.63 -9.25
C GLU A 34 7.83 -1.14 -10.57
N ILE A 35 8.42 -2.18 -11.19
CA ILE A 35 7.88 -2.80 -12.40
C ILE A 35 6.64 -3.62 -12.06
N VAL A 36 6.70 -4.46 -11.02
CA VAL A 36 5.54 -5.25 -10.57
C VAL A 36 4.41 -4.33 -10.14
N PHE A 37 4.70 -3.37 -9.26
CA PHE A 37 3.76 -2.35 -8.80
C PHE A 37 3.13 -1.60 -9.97
N GLY A 38 3.98 -1.22 -10.94
CA GLY A 38 3.57 -0.41 -12.07
C GLY A 38 2.64 -1.14 -13.04
N LEU A 39 3.00 -2.37 -13.40
CA LEU A 39 2.22 -3.21 -14.30
C LEU A 39 0.93 -3.75 -13.67
N ASP A 40 0.92 -3.96 -12.34
CA ASP A 40 -0.31 -4.26 -11.61
C ASP A 40 -1.33 -3.12 -11.67
N GLY A 41 -0.84 -1.88 -11.72
CA GLY A 41 -1.67 -0.69 -11.85
C GLY A 41 -2.57 -0.47 -10.63
N GLY A 42 -3.77 0.05 -10.84
CA GLY A 42 -4.64 0.50 -9.73
C GLY A 42 -4.05 1.72 -9.02
N PHE A 43 -3.28 2.52 -9.76
CA PHE A 43 -2.63 3.69 -9.21
C PHE A 43 -3.66 4.76 -8.90
N GLY A 44 -3.42 5.55 -7.86
CA GLY A 44 -3.96 6.90 -7.87
C GLY A 44 -4.20 7.48 -6.50
N PHE A 45 -5.44 7.88 -6.27
CA PHE A 45 -5.85 8.52 -5.04
C PHE A 45 -7.29 8.18 -4.79
N SER A 46 -7.65 7.87 -3.55
CA SER A 46 -9.04 7.81 -3.13
C SER A 46 -9.19 8.49 -1.79
N PHE A 47 -10.25 9.29 -1.65
CA PHE A 47 -10.61 9.94 -0.39
C PHE A 47 -12.06 9.64 -0.05
N PHE A 48 -12.26 9.07 1.14
CA PHE A 48 -13.54 8.64 1.68
C PHE A 48 -13.80 9.41 2.99
N PRO A 49 -14.62 10.46 2.98
CA PRO A 49 -15.02 11.12 4.22
C PRO A 49 -15.83 10.16 5.08
N ALA A 50 -15.56 10.13 6.38
CA ALA A 50 -16.25 9.27 7.32
C ALA A 50 -17.36 10.03 8.06
N ASN A 51 -18.42 9.33 8.43
CA ASN A 51 -19.52 9.89 9.22
C ASN A 51 -19.13 10.00 10.70
N GLY A 52 -19.64 11.04 11.36
CA GLY A 52 -19.37 11.29 12.77
C GLY A 52 -17.89 11.50 13.05
N ASP A 53 -17.42 10.95 14.16
CA ASP A 53 -16.07 11.22 14.64
C ASP A 53 -15.00 10.33 14.01
N ALA A 54 -15.38 9.25 13.29
CA ALA A 54 -14.45 8.36 12.59
C ALA A 54 -13.49 9.16 11.68
N PRO A 55 -12.21 8.77 11.57
CA PRO A 55 -11.27 9.52 10.76
C PRO A 55 -11.54 9.24 9.28
N ASP A 56 -11.45 10.28 8.47
CA ASP A 56 -11.57 10.18 7.02
C ASP A 56 -10.41 9.35 6.44
N ILE A 57 -10.65 8.69 5.30
CA ILE A 57 -9.70 7.74 4.71
C ILE A 57 -9.10 8.27 3.42
N ALA A 58 -7.77 8.38 3.35
CA ALA A 58 -7.02 8.61 2.13
C ALA A 58 -6.19 7.38 1.73
N VAL A 59 -6.23 6.99 0.44
CA VAL A 59 -5.53 5.80 -0.08
C VAL A 59 -4.80 6.14 -1.37
N GLY A 60 -3.52 5.74 -1.49
CA GLY A 60 -2.69 5.98 -2.68
C GLY A 60 -2.81 4.92 -3.79
N LYS A 61 -3.47 3.80 -3.53
CA LYS A 61 -3.71 2.71 -4.51
C LYS A 61 -5.16 2.25 -4.40
N GLN A 62 -5.84 2.13 -5.54
CA GLN A 62 -7.29 1.94 -5.61
C GLN A 62 -7.72 0.47 -5.76
N THR A 63 -6.77 -0.42 -6.03
CA THR A 63 -7.03 -1.85 -6.25
C THR A 63 -6.05 -2.68 -5.46
N ILE A 64 -6.58 -3.76 -4.87
CA ILE A 64 -5.81 -4.77 -4.14
C ILE A 64 -5.71 -6.01 -5.02
N MET A 65 -4.50 -6.54 -5.16
CA MET A 65 -4.20 -7.81 -5.82
C MET A 65 -4.75 -7.95 -7.25
N PRO A 66 -4.45 -7.02 -8.18
CA PRO A 66 -4.91 -7.15 -9.56
C PRO A 66 -4.17 -8.27 -10.33
N LEU A 67 -2.96 -8.67 -9.89
CA LEU A 67 -2.12 -9.73 -10.49
C LEU A 67 -1.88 -9.57 -12.01
N ARG A 68 -1.97 -8.34 -12.52
CA ARG A 68 -1.77 -8.05 -13.95
C ARG A 68 -0.31 -8.22 -14.34
N ALA A 69 0.63 -7.80 -13.49
CA ALA A 69 2.05 -7.99 -13.70
C ALA A 69 2.39 -9.49 -13.82
N SER A 70 1.88 -10.30 -12.88
CA SER A 70 2.02 -11.76 -12.91
C SER A 70 1.48 -12.38 -14.20
N ARG A 71 0.29 -11.97 -14.64
CA ARG A 71 -0.28 -12.42 -15.94
C ARG A 71 0.58 -12.00 -17.14
N LEU A 72 1.14 -10.79 -17.13
CA LEU A 72 2.04 -10.30 -18.19
C LEU A 72 3.36 -11.09 -18.22
N MET A 73 3.88 -11.51 -17.06
CA MET A 73 5.01 -12.45 -16.94
C MET A 73 4.66 -13.91 -17.30
N GLY A 74 3.38 -14.20 -17.58
CA GLY A 74 2.92 -15.56 -17.85
C GLY A 74 3.02 -16.46 -16.62
N VAL A 75 3.01 -15.87 -15.43
CA VAL A 75 3.00 -16.57 -14.15
C VAL A 75 1.57 -17.01 -13.86
N GLU A 76 1.38 -18.31 -13.70
CA GLU A 76 0.13 -18.87 -13.20
C GLU A 76 0.09 -18.71 -11.69
N VAL A 77 -0.98 -18.11 -11.16
CA VAL A 77 -1.15 -17.92 -9.71
C VAL A 77 -2.31 -18.80 -9.24
N ALA A 78 -1.98 -19.89 -8.56
CA ALA A 78 -2.97 -20.79 -7.97
C ALA A 78 -3.47 -20.22 -6.64
N THR A 79 -4.78 -20.21 -6.44
CA THR A 79 -5.41 -19.74 -5.19
C THR A 79 -5.89 -20.94 -4.38
N HIS A 80 -5.47 -21.00 -3.13
CA HIS A 80 -5.91 -22.02 -2.16
C HIS A 80 -6.48 -21.34 -0.91
N ALA A 81 -7.27 -22.06 -0.11
CA ALA A 81 -7.81 -21.55 1.15
C ALA A 81 -7.61 -22.56 2.30
N PRO A 82 -6.36 -22.87 2.68
CA PRO A 82 -6.10 -23.81 3.77
C PRO A 82 -6.56 -23.20 5.10
N LYS A 83 -7.53 -23.87 5.74
CA LYS A 83 -8.12 -23.46 7.03
C LYS A 83 -7.39 -24.01 8.25
N SER A 84 -6.24 -24.65 8.05
CA SER A 84 -5.42 -25.21 9.13
C SER A 84 -3.93 -24.98 8.85
N GLY A 85 -3.12 -25.01 9.91
CA GLY A 85 -1.67 -24.96 9.82
C GLY A 85 -1.12 -26.11 8.98
N ALA A 86 -1.59 -27.34 9.20
CA ALA A 86 -1.19 -28.50 8.40
C ALA A 86 -1.50 -28.33 6.90
N GLY A 87 -2.66 -27.76 6.56
CA GLY A 87 -3.01 -27.48 5.17
C GLY A 87 -2.10 -26.41 4.54
N LEU A 88 -1.67 -25.41 5.33
CA LEU A 88 -0.73 -24.40 4.89
C LEU A 88 0.68 -24.99 4.70
N ALA A 89 1.15 -25.78 5.66
CA ALA A 89 2.44 -26.48 5.60
C ALA A 89 2.53 -27.40 4.38
N LYS A 90 1.46 -28.12 4.05
CA LYS A 90 1.40 -28.98 2.86
C LYS A 90 1.63 -28.21 1.55
N LEU A 91 1.16 -26.97 1.43
CA LEU A 91 1.43 -26.15 0.24
C LEU A 91 2.92 -25.78 0.14
N LEU A 92 3.55 -25.50 1.28
CA LEU A 92 4.96 -25.13 1.39
C LEU A 92 5.93 -26.31 1.13
N GLU A 93 5.43 -27.54 1.07
CA GLU A 93 6.23 -28.70 0.60
C GLU A 93 6.61 -28.57 -0.89
N SER A 94 5.81 -27.82 -1.66
CA SER A 94 5.94 -27.70 -3.13
C SER A 94 6.15 -26.28 -3.64
N ALA A 95 6.08 -25.28 -2.75
CA ALA A 95 6.22 -23.87 -3.08
C ALA A 95 7.28 -23.23 -2.18
N PRO A 96 8.17 -22.35 -2.70
CA PRO A 96 9.21 -21.72 -1.90
C PRO A 96 8.65 -20.78 -0.82
N ALA A 97 7.46 -20.23 -1.04
CA ALA A 97 6.65 -19.49 -0.10
C ALA A 97 5.21 -19.40 -0.64
N VAL A 98 4.26 -19.07 0.23
CA VAL A 98 2.91 -18.68 -0.19
C VAL A 98 2.61 -17.25 0.25
N MET A 99 2.10 -16.45 -0.67
CA MET A 99 1.65 -15.10 -0.37
C MET A 99 0.24 -15.17 0.25
N THR A 100 -0.03 -14.42 1.30
CA THR A 100 -1.36 -14.41 1.93
C THR A 100 -1.75 -13.02 2.40
N ARG A 101 -3.06 -12.77 2.34
CA ARG A 101 -3.65 -11.54 2.85
C ARG A 101 -4.01 -11.73 4.32
N VAL A 102 -3.64 -10.75 5.14
CA VAL A 102 -3.78 -10.76 6.59
C VAL A 102 -4.38 -9.47 7.09
N ASP A 103 -4.98 -9.52 8.27
CA ASP A 103 -5.24 -8.35 9.07
C ASP A 103 -3.99 -7.96 9.85
N LEU A 104 -3.37 -6.84 9.46
CA LEU A 104 -2.15 -6.33 10.10
C LEU A 104 -2.35 -6.13 11.61
N GLY A 105 -3.55 -5.70 12.04
CA GLY A 105 -3.88 -5.46 13.44
C GLY A 105 -3.75 -6.69 14.34
N LEU A 106 -3.77 -7.89 13.78
CA LEU A 106 -3.70 -9.16 14.51
C LEU A 106 -2.32 -9.82 14.44
N LEU A 107 -1.34 -9.21 13.78
CA LEU A 107 0.03 -9.72 13.73
C LEU A 107 0.77 -9.30 15.01
N PRO A 108 1.32 -10.24 15.80
CA PRO A 108 1.81 -9.96 17.16
C PRO A 108 2.99 -8.98 17.17
N TYR A 109 3.85 -9.05 16.16
CA TYR A 109 5.05 -8.22 16.04
C TYR A 109 4.75 -6.76 15.63
N TRP A 110 3.53 -6.46 15.18
CA TRP A 110 3.08 -5.08 14.97
C TRP A 110 2.59 -4.42 16.27
N GLY A 111 2.28 -5.21 17.31
CA GLY A 111 1.92 -4.70 18.64
C GLY A 111 0.59 -3.92 18.69
N LEU A 112 -0.33 -4.14 17.74
CA LEU A 112 -1.59 -3.39 17.64
C LEU A 112 -2.76 -4.03 18.40
N ASP A 113 -2.61 -5.27 18.86
CA ASP A 113 -3.59 -6.03 19.65
C ASP A 113 -5.04 -5.95 19.11
N GLY A 114 -5.20 -5.99 17.79
CA GLY A 114 -6.48 -5.96 17.08
C GLY A 114 -7.15 -4.58 16.99
N ARG A 115 -6.60 -3.52 17.59
CA ARG A 115 -7.24 -2.20 17.70
C ARG A 115 -7.21 -1.39 16.39
N SER A 116 -6.17 -1.57 15.58
CA SER A 116 -6.01 -0.91 14.27
C SER A 116 -6.00 -1.95 13.15
N SER A 117 -7.17 -2.53 12.92
CA SER A 117 -7.35 -3.60 11.94
C SER A 117 -7.22 -3.08 10.49
N PHE A 118 -6.41 -3.78 9.67
CA PHE A 118 -6.28 -3.55 8.23
C PHE A 118 -6.10 -4.88 7.49
N GLY A 119 -7.22 -5.40 6.99
CA GLY A 119 -7.32 -6.67 6.26
C GLY A 119 -6.75 -6.67 4.82
N GLY A 120 -6.24 -5.53 4.34
CA GLY A 120 -5.68 -5.39 3.01
C GLY A 120 -4.18 -5.69 2.92
N TYR A 121 -3.55 -6.16 4.00
CA TYR A 121 -2.10 -6.31 4.09
C TYR A 121 -1.62 -7.67 3.59
N PHE A 122 -0.41 -7.73 3.02
CA PHE A 122 0.18 -8.97 2.49
C PHE A 122 1.50 -9.30 3.16
N VAL A 123 1.67 -10.59 3.42
CA VAL A 123 2.93 -11.20 3.87
C VAL A 123 3.16 -12.50 3.11
N ASN A 124 4.41 -12.95 3.08
CA ASN A 124 4.76 -14.28 2.59
C ASN A 124 4.98 -15.23 3.77
N VAL A 125 4.30 -16.38 3.75
CA VAL A 125 4.59 -17.48 4.67
C VAL A 125 5.63 -18.37 4.01
N VAL A 126 6.77 -18.57 4.67
CA VAL A 126 7.96 -19.18 4.05
C VAL A 126 8.07 -20.67 4.39
N ARG A 127 7.99 -21.03 5.66
CA ARG A 127 8.13 -22.43 6.11
C ARG A 127 7.50 -22.64 7.50
N PRO A 128 7.08 -23.87 7.82
CA PRO A 128 6.73 -24.21 9.20
C PRO A 128 7.96 -24.16 10.13
N LEU A 129 7.72 -23.76 11.37
CA LEU A 129 8.66 -23.80 12.49
C LEU A 129 8.12 -24.80 13.51
N GLY A 130 8.33 -26.10 13.25
CA GLY A 130 7.66 -27.18 13.98
C GLY A 130 6.19 -27.32 13.58
N SER A 131 5.33 -27.76 14.51
CA SER A 131 3.90 -27.96 14.25
C SER A 131 3.04 -26.70 14.44
N ASP A 132 3.52 -25.77 15.27
CA ASP A 132 2.66 -24.74 15.88
C ASP A 132 3.05 -23.30 15.50
N ALA A 133 4.01 -23.11 14.59
CA ALA A 133 4.45 -21.80 14.15
C ALA A 133 4.91 -21.80 12.68
N PHE A 134 5.02 -20.60 12.11
CA PHE A 134 5.51 -20.35 10.77
C PHE A 134 6.52 -19.22 10.76
N GLU A 135 7.50 -19.31 9.88
CA GLU A 135 8.34 -18.19 9.49
C GLU A 135 7.57 -17.33 8.47
N VAL A 136 7.36 -16.07 8.82
CA VAL A 136 6.64 -15.07 8.01
C VAL A 136 7.64 -14.00 7.57
N SER A 137 7.67 -13.75 6.27
CA SER A 137 8.41 -12.67 5.66
C SER A 137 7.47 -11.49 5.43
N ASP A 138 7.60 -10.46 6.26
CA ASP A 138 6.88 -9.20 6.14
C ASP A 138 7.81 -8.12 5.55
N PRO A 139 7.54 -7.59 4.34
CA PRO A 139 8.46 -6.66 3.67
C PRO A 139 8.70 -5.34 4.41
N ALA A 140 7.93 -5.03 5.46
CA ALA A 140 8.16 -3.87 6.31
C ALA A 140 9.33 -4.03 7.29
N PHE A 141 9.74 -5.27 7.60
CA PHE A 141 10.76 -5.60 8.63
C PHE A 141 12.08 -6.02 7.99
N ASP A 142 13.19 -5.90 8.74
CA ASP A 142 14.53 -6.28 8.25
C ASP A 142 14.76 -7.80 8.22
N GLU A 143 14.06 -8.55 9.08
CA GLU A 143 14.22 -9.99 9.26
C GLU A 143 12.86 -10.70 9.25
N PRO A 144 12.79 -11.97 8.82
CA PRO A 144 11.58 -12.75 8.95
C PRO A 144 11.24 -13.00 10.43
N VAL A 145 9.95 -13.11 10.71
CA VAL A 145 9.40 -13.22 12.07
C VAL A 145 8.70 -14.56 12.27
N ALA A 146 8.83 -15.13 13.46
CA ALA A 146 8.07 -16.31 13.84
C ALA A 146 6.66 -15.90 14.30
N VAL A 147 5.64 -16.52 13.74
CA VAL A 147 4.23 -16.29 14.11
C VAL A 147 3.59 -17.64 14.43
N SER A 148 2.85 -17.74 15.54
CA SER A 148 2.17 -19.00 15.84
C SER A 148 1.12 -19.32 14.78
N ALA A 149 0.84 -20.61 14.60
CA ALA A 149 -0.19 -21.08 13.68
C ALA A 149 -1.57 -20.51 14.04
N ALA A 150 -1.84 -20.30 15.33
CA ALA A 150 -3.09 -19.72 15.82
C ALA A 150 -3.22 -18.23 15.46
N GLU A 151 -2.19 -17.43 15.74
CA GLU A 151 -2.18 -15.99 15.42
C GLU A 151 -2.24 -15.76 13.91
N LEU A 152 -1.47 -16.52 13.12
CA LEU A 152 -1.52 -16.41 11.66
C LEU A 152 -2.89 -16.78 11.09
N GLN A 153 -3.58 -17.78 11.66
CA GLN A 153 -4.95 -18.11 11.27
C GLN A 153 -5.94 -17.02 11.67
N ALA A 154 -5.80 -16.44 12.87
CA ALA A 154 -6.63 -15.31 13.30
C ALA A 154 -6.48 -14.12 12.33
N ALA A 155 -5.24 -13.75 11.99
CA ALA A 155 -4.96 -12.68 11.04
C ALA A 155 -5.52 -12.97 9.63
N ARG A 156 -5.41 -14.20 9.12
CA ARG A 156 -5.92 -14.60 7.79
C ARG A 156 -7.44 -14.74 7.71
N SER A 157 -8.12 -14.78 8.86
CA SER A 157 -9.55 -15.02 8.98
C SER A 157 -10.34 -13.88 9.63
N SER A 158 -9.66 -12.78 9.95
CA SER A 158 -10.24 -11.59 10.57
C SER A 158 -11.51 -11.10 9.86
N ARG A 159 -12.43 -10.59 10.65
CA ARG A 159 -13.65 -9.90 10.18
C ARG A 159 -13.70 -8.44 10.62
N ASN A 160 -12.60 -7.92 11.18
CA ASN A 160 -12.53 -6.62 11.83
C ASN A 160 -12.23 -5.46 10.86
N SER A 161 -12.05 -5.75 9.57
CA SER A 161 -11.62 -4.79 8.55
C SER A 161 -12.58 -4.71 7.34
N PRO A 162 -13.91 -4.61 7.49
CA PRO A 162 -14.79 -4.50 6.33
C PRO A 162 -14.51 -3.20 5.53
N PRO A 163 -14.57 -3.22 4.19
CA PRO A 163 -14.88 -4.35 3.30
C PRO A 163 -13.65 -5.21 2.92
N LEU A 164 -12.48 -4.94 3.50
CA LEU A 164 -11.20 -5.53 3.13
C LEU A 164 -10.84 -6.79 3.93
N ASN A 165 -11.82 -7.48 4.51
CA ASN A 165 -11.58 -8.67 5.33
C ASN A 165 -10.75 -9.74 4.57
N PRO A 166 -9.69 -10.29 5.17
CA PRO A 166 -8.98 -11.45 4.63
C PRO A 166 -9.88 -12.69 4.69
N ASP A 167 -9.70 -13.60 3.75
CA ASP A 167 -10.64 -14.70 3.52
C ASP A 167 -9.94 -16.05 3.35
N TRP A 168 -8.94 -16.31 4.18
CA TRP A 168 -8.11 -17.54 4.21
C TRP A 168 -7.26 -17.79 2.96
N ARG A 169 -7.39 -16.97 1.91
CA ARG A 169 -6.72 -17.18 0.64
C ARG A 169 -5.20 -17.08 0.77
N VAL A 170 -4.55 -18.02 0.11
CA VAL A 170 -3.11 -18.02 -0.14
C VAL A 170 -2.89 -18.18 -1.64
N TYR A 171 -1.79 -17.63 -2.12
CA TYR A 171 -1.46 -17.54 -3.52
C TYR A 171 -0.10 -18.18 -3.75
N VAL A 172 -0.09 -19.21 -4.60
CA VAL A 172 1.10 -19.96 -5.01
C VAL A 172 1.44 -19.54 -6.42
N PHE A 173 2.65 -19.06 -6.63
CA PHE A 173 3.11 -18.55 -7.92
C PHE A 173 3.87 -19.65 -8.65
N GLY A 174 3.48 -19.93 -9.89
CA GLY A 174 4.24 -20.79 -10.78
C GLY A 174 5.48 -20.09 -11.34
N ALA A 175 6.26 -20.85 -12.13
CA ALA A 175 7.40 -20.28 -12.84
C ALA A 175 6.93 -19.29 -13.92
N PRO A 176 7.58 -18.12 -14.08
CA PRO A 176 7.30 -17.21 -15.17
C PRO A 176 7.65 -17.87 -16.50
N ARG A 177 6.80 -17.63 -17.51
CA ARG A 177 6.98 -18.17 -18.87
C ARG A 177 7.53 -17.13 -19.84
N ARG A 178 7.60 -15.86 -19.42
CA ARG A 178 8.07 -14.74 -20.24
C ARG A 178 8.47 -13.56 -19.37
N THR A 179 9.32 -12.71 -19.91
CA THR A 179 9.63 -11.38 -19.36
C THR A 179 8.75 -10.34 -20.06
N PRO A 180 8.09 -9.43 -19.33
CA PRO A 180 7.24 -8.41 -19.94
C PRO A 180 8.12 -7.44 -20.71
N GLN A 181 7.78 -7.20 -21.98
CA GLN A 181 8.41 -6.17 -22.80
C GLN A 181 7.86 -4.81 -22.35
N LEU A 182 8.63 -4.11 -21.51
CA LEU A 182 8.17 -2.94 -20.78
C LEU A 182 7.79 -1.78 -21.73
N ASP A 183 8.53 -1.61 -22.81
CA ASP A 183 8.24 -0.67 -23.90
C ASP A 183 6.90 -0.93 -24.60
N LEU A 184 6.44 -2.19 -24.66
CA LEU A 184 5.15 -2.55 -25.23
C LEU A 184 3.99 -2.50 -24.22
N VAL A 185 4.18 -3.07 -23.03
CA VAL A 185 3.08 -3.24 -22.04
C VAL A 185 2.97 -2.08 -21.06
N GLY A 186 4.08 -1.40 -20.79
CA GLY A 186 4.17 -0.29 -19.87
C GLY A 186 3.34 0.93 -20.29
N PRO A 187 3.31 1.34 -21.58
CA PRO A 187 2.43 2.42 -22.03
C PRO A 187 0.95 2.15 -21.76
N VAL A 188 0.52 0.88 -21.75
CA VAL A 188 -0.85 0.51 -21.37
C VAL A 188 -1.09 0.79 -19.88
N ALA A 189 -0.15 0.40 -19.01
CA ALA A 189 -0.23 0.68 -17.58
C ALA A 189 -0.24 2.18 -17.28
N VAL A 190 0.59 2.96 -17.99
CA VAL A 190 0.61 4.43 -17.85
C VAL A 190 -0.67 5.07 -18.36
N ARG A 191 -1.24 4.62 -19.49
CA ARG A 191 -2.56 5.11 -19.94
C ARG A 191 -3.66 4.81 -18.93
N ASN A 192 -3.61 3.65 -18.26
CA ASN A 192 -4.52 3.33 -17.17
C ASN A 192 -4.36 4.29 -15.98
N LEU A 193 -3.11 4.56 -15.55
CA LEU A 193 -2.79 5.58 -14.53
C LEU A 193 -3.40 6.94 -14.90
N CYS A 194 -3.18 7.42 -16.13
CA CYS A 194 -3.72 8.69 -16.61
C CYS A 194 -5.25 8.71 -16.52
N ARG A 195 -5.93 7.64 -16.96
CA ARG A 195 -7.40 7.52 -16.87
C ARG A 195 -7.88 7.52 -15.42
N GLU A 196 -7.30 6.68 -14.58
CA GLU A 196 -7.69 6.50 -13.17
C GLU A 196 -7.51 7.78 -12.35
N MET A 197 -6.51 8.60 -12.69
CA MET A 197 -6.27 9.87 -12.02
C MET A 197 -7.04 11.04 -12.61
N LEU A 198 -7.04 11.21 -13.94
CA LEU A 198 -7.61 12.41 -14.59
C LEU A 198 -9.11 12.29 -14.84
N ARG A 199 -9.62 11.09 -15.11
CA ARG A 199 -11.02 10.82 -15.47
C ARG A 199 -11.57 9.60 -14.72
N PRO A 200 -11.54 9.61 -13.37
CA PRO A 200 -12.06 8.51 -12.59
C PRO A 200 -13.58 8.37 -12.71
N GLY A 201 -14.08 7.15 -12.51
CA GLY A 201 -15.52 6.88 -12.46
C GLY A 201 -16.22 7.35 -11.17
N SER A 202 -15.49 7.89 -10.20
CA SER A 202 -16.01 8.37 -8.92
C SER A 202 -15.39 9.70 -8.53
N ARG A 203 -16.18 10.57 -7.87
CA ARG A 203 -15.70 11.85 -7.32
C ARG A 203 -14.72 11.68 -6.16
N GLN A 204 -14.70 10.50 -5.54
CA GLN A 204 -13.79 10.16 -4.44
C GLN A 204 -12.43 9.71 -4.95
N ALA A 205 -12.27 9.47 -6.25
CA ALA A 205 -11.07 8.93 -6.86
C ALA A 205 -10.27 10.00 -7.63
N GLY A 206 -8.98 9.75 -7.82
CA GLY A 206 -8.07 10.56 -8.63
C GLY A 206 -7.97 12.03 -8.22
N ILE A 207 -7.75 12.89 -9.21
CA ILE A 207 -7.72 14.35 -9.07
C ILE A 207 -9.02 14.90 -8.42
N PRO A 208 -10.23 14.45 -8.79
CA PRO A 208 -11.46 14.80 -8.07
C PRO A 208 -11.43 14.45 -6.57
N GLY A 209 -10.88 13.29 -6.20
CA GLY A 209 -10.73 12.88 -4.81
C GLY A 209 -9.76 13.78 -4.04
N MET A 210 -8.65 14.18 -4.64
CA MET A 210 -7.71 15.14 -4.02
C MET A 210 -8.36 16.50 -3.80
N LYS A 211 -9.17 16.95 -4.76
CA LYS A 211 -9.99 18.15 -4.60
C LYS A 211 -11.00 18.00 -3.46
N LEU A 212 -11.65 16.84 -3.35
CA LEU A 212 -12.57 16.53 -2.26
C LEU A 212 -11.87 16.63 -0.90
N LEU A 213 -10.70 15.99 -0.74
CA LEU A 213 -9.87 16.12 0.47
C LEU A 213 -9.59 17.59 0.80
N ALA A 214 -9.12 18.38 -0.18
CA ALA A 214 -8.80 19.79 0.04
C ALA A 214 -10.02 20.61 0.51
N THR A 215 -11.22 20.29 0.03
CA THR A 215 -12.47 20.95 0.45
C THR A 215 -13.05 20.40 1.75
N THR A 216 -12.84 19.14 2.07
CA THR A 216 -13.33 18.54 3.31
C THR A 216 -12.44 18.93 4.48
N ALA A 217 -11.12 18.99 4.28
CA ALA A 217 -10.15 19.32 5.31
C ALA A 217 -10.48 20.63 6.03
N VAL A 218 -10.84 21.68 5.28
CA VAL A 218 -11.19 23.00 5.84
C VAL A 218 -12.40 22.99 6.79
N THR A 219 -13.20 21.92 6.77
CA THR A 219 -14.37 21.73 7.65
C THR A 219 -14.07 20.91 8.90
N TRP A 220 -12.88 20.28 9.00
CA TRP A 220 -12.51 19.45 10.14
C TRP A 220 -12.49 20.18 11.48
N PRO A 221 -12.03 21.45 11.58
CA PRO A 221 -12.09 22.18 12.85
C PRO A 221 -13.50 22.27 13.45
N GLN A 222 -14.53 22.27 12.60
CA GLN A 222 -15.93 22.33 13.00
C GLN A 222 -16.57 20.94 13.14
N SER A 223 -16.20 19.98 12.29
CA SER A 223 -16.84 18.66 12.23
C SER A 223 -16.19 17.60 13.13
N LYS A 224 -14.89 17.69 13.43
CA LYS A 224 -14.18 16.75 14.31
C LYS A 224 -13.98 17.40 15.68
N ARG A 225 -14.89 17.11 16.63
CA ARG A 225 -14.92 17.76 17.96
C ARG A 225 -14.98 16.75 19.10
N GLY A 226 -14.55 17.19 20.27
CA GLY A 226 -14.58 16.39 21.49
C GLY A 226 -13.43 15.38 21.58
N GLU A 227 -13.49 14.58 22.64
CA GLU A 227 -12.49 13.56 22.90
C GLU A 227 -12.91 12.22 22.30
N VAL A 228 -11.97 11.56 21.63
CA VAL A 228 -12.13 10.28 20.96
C VAL A 228 -11.03 9.32 21.41
N GLU A 229 -11.28 8.02 21.26
CA GLU A 229 -10.25 7.00 21.43
C GLU A 229 -9.38 6.92 20.16
N ASP A 230 -8.07 6.78 20.36
CA ASP A 230 -7.10 6.41 19.34
C ASP A 230 -6.14 5.36 19.91
N VAL A 231 -5.22 4.89 19.08
CA VAL A 231 -4.16 3.96 19.45
C VAL A 231 -2.81 4.65 19.28
N ASP A 232 -1.94 4.62 20.28
CA ASP A 232 -0.57 5.14 20.14
C ASP A 232 0.34 4.20 19.33
N SER A 233 1.60 4.59 19.10
CA SER A 233 2.56 3.76 18.38
C SER A 233 2.92 2.43 19.07
N ALA A 234 2.57 2.28 20.35
CA ALA A 234 2.78 1.07 21.14
C ALA A 234 1.50 0.22 21.27
N GLY A 235 0.44 0.54 20.50
CA GLY A 235 -0.81 -0.22 20.55
C GLY A 235 -1.73 0.12 21.72
N ARG A 236 -1.40 1.11 22.54
CA ARG A 236 -2.18 1.45 23.74
C ARG A 236 -3.32 2.39 23.38
N ALA A 237 -4.50 2.14 23.94
CA ALA A 237 -5.60 3.09 23.82
C ALA A 237 -5.26 4.41 24.51
N VAL A 238 -5.46 5.50 23.79
CA VAL A 238 -5.28 6.87 24.27
C VAL A 238 -6.52 7.68 23.96
N ARG A 239 -6.78 8.71 24.77
CA ARG A 239 -7.82 9.70 24.50
C ARG A 239 -7.17 10.93 23.90
N THR A 240 -7.74 11.45 22.81
CA THR A 240 -7.20 12.61 22.11
C THR A 240 -8.34 13.44 21.51
N ASP A 241 -8.03 14.68 21.14
CA ASP A 241 -8.97 15.54 20.41
C ASP A 241 -9.28 14.94 19.03
N ALA A 242 -10.55 14.97 18.62
CA ALA A 242 -10.99 14.39 17.34
C ALA A 242 -10.30 15.01 16.12
N LEU A 243 -9.95 16.30 16.14
CA LEU A 243 -9.18 16.94 15.07
C LEU A 243 -7.73 16.45 15.06
N ALA A 244 -7.11 16.37 16.25
CA ALA A 244 -5.76 15.82 16.37
C ALA A 244 -5.69 14.39 15.83
N ARG A 245 -6.68 13.56 16.18
CA ARG A 245 -6.80 12.20 15.65
C ARG A 245 -6.97 12.15 14.15
N GLN A 246 -7.82 13.01 13.56
CA GLN A 246 -8.01 13.08 12.12
C GLN A 246 -6.70 13.38 11.39
N LEU A 247 -5.95 14.36 11.89
CA LEU A 247 -4.66 14.78 11.32
C LEU A 247 -3.61 13.67 11.48
N LEU A 248 -3.48 13.10 12.67
CA LEU A 248 -2.59 11.97 12.94
C LEU A 248 -2.92 10.78 12.05
N HIS A 249 -4.20 10.44 11.88
CA HIS A 249 -4.64 9.35 11.03
C HIS A 249 -4.28 9.58 9.56
N LEU A 250 -4.46 10.80 9.05
CA LEU A 250 -4.00 11.14 7.69
C LEU A 250 -2.48 11.03 7.56
N GLY A 251 -1.71 11.49 8.57
CA GLY A 251 -0.26 11.32 8.61
C GLY A 251 0.16 9.85 8.50
N ARG A 252 -0.49 8.96 9.28
CA ARG A 252 -0.27 7.51 9.23
C ARG A 252 -0.63 6.91 7.87
N GLN A 253 -1.70 7.37 7.22
CA GLN A 253 -2.08 6.94 5.87
C GLN A 253 -1.04 7.35 4.82
N ILE A 254 -0.44 8.53 4.97
CA ILE A 254 0.57 9.02 4.03
C ILE A 254 1.89 8.26 4.17
N GLU A 255 2.32 7.95 5.40
CA GLU A 255 3.67 7.45 5.68
C GLU A 255 3.75 6.00 6.15
N SER A 256 2.82 5.54 6.99
CA SER A 256 3.01 4.34 7.82
C SER A 256 2.20 3.12 7.41
N PHE A 257 1.02 3.28 6.80
CA PHE A 257 0.11 2.16 6.47
C PHE A 257 0.45 1.45 5.16
N GLY A 258 1.72 1.15 4.93
CA GLY A 258 2.18 0.39 3.76
C GLY A 258 2.03 1.13 2.44
N THR A 259 1.99 2.47 2.48
CA THR A 259 1.89 3.37 1.31
C THR A 259 3.24 3.76 0.71
N GLY A 260 4.33 3.27 1.30
CA GLY A 260 5.68 3.52 0.79
C GLY A 260 6.19 4.94 0.94
N GLY A 261 5.53 5.74 1.78
CA GLY A 261 5.72 7.19 1.86
C GLY A 261 5.04 7.92 0.71
N GLY A 262 4.47 9.09 1.02
CA GLY A 262 3.90 9.99 0.01
C GLY A 262 2.81 9.35 -0.85
N LEU A 263 2.00 8.43 -0.30
CA LEU A 263 0.88 7.78 -0.99
C LEU A 263 1.27 7.10 -2.33
N PHE A 264 2.38 6.35 -2.34
CA PHE A 264 2.98 5.65 -3.48
C PHE A 264 3.47 6.52 -4.65
N ARG A 265 3.40 7.86 -4.55
CA ARG A 265 3.92 8.76 -5.61
C ARG A 265 5.39 8.47 -5.93
N PRO A 266 6.28 8.20 -4.95
CA PRO A 266 7.64 7.79 -5.25
C PRO A 266 7.76 6.49 -6.05
N MET A 267 6.88 5.50 -5.80
CA MET A 267 6.84 4.27 -6.59
C MET A 267 6.35 4.51 -8.02
N ILE A 268 5.33 5.36 -8.20
CA ILE A 268 4.88 5.79 -9.53
C ILE A 268 6.04 6.49 -10.27
N GLY A 269 6.76 7.38 -9.59
CA GLY A 269 7.95 8.04 -10.13
C GLY A 269 9.01 7.04 -10.59
N ARG A 270 9.38 6.08 -9.73
CA ARG A 270 10.34 5.02 -10.07
C ARG A 270 9.89 4.17 -11.28
N PHE A 271 8.60 3.81 -11.34
CA PHE A 271 8.05 3.09 -12.50
C PHE A 271 8.15 3.92 -13.78
N LEU A 272 7.79 5.21 -13.73
CA LEU A 272 7.90 6.11 -14.87
C LEU A 272 9.37 6.33 -15.30
N THR A 273 10.33 6.29 -14.37
CA THR A 273 11.77 6.27 -14.72
C THR A 273 12.10 5.01 -15.54
N ARG A 274 11.65 3.83 -15.11
CA ARG A 274 11.84 2.59 -15.91
C ARG A 274 11.19 2.67 -17.29
N MET A 275 10.04 3.33 -17.39
CA MET A 275 9.39 3.60 -18.67
C MET A 275 10.23 4.50 -19.57
N ALA A 276 10.81 5.57 -19.02
CA ALA A 276 11.71 6.46 -19.75
C ALA A 276 12.94 5.70 -20.27
N ASP A 277 13.58 4.90 -19.42
CA ASP A 277 14.75 4.10 -19.79
C ASP A 277 14.42 3.08 -20.88
N SER A 278 13.27 2.43 -20.78
CA SER A 278 12.86 1.37 -21.72
C SER A 278 12.37 1.91 -23.07
N THR A 279 11.80 3.12 -23.12
CA THR A 279 11.17 3.66 -24.34
C THR A 279 11.99 4.77 -24.99
N GLY A 280 12.91 5.40 -24.25
CA GLY A 280 13.61 6.61 -24.68
C GLY A 280 12.75 7.87 -24.70
N ASP A 281 11.49 7.83 -24.23
CA ASP A 281 10.60 8.99 -24.27
C ASP A 281 10.78 9.89 -23.03
N ALA A 282 11.31 11.10 -23.27
CA ALA A 282 11.58 12.09 -22.24
C ALA A 282 10.33 12.55 -21.45
N ARG A 283 9.11 12.36 -22.00
CA ARG A 283 7.86 12.67 -21.28
C ARG A 283 7.68 11.79 -20.05
N TYR A 284 8.11 10.52 -20.10
CA TYR A 284 8.08 9.65 -18.92
C TYR A 284 9.05 10.14 -17.85
N ALA A 285 10.24 10.64 -18.23
CA ALA A 285 11.22 11.18 -17.29
C ALA A 285 10.73 12.47 -16.61
N ASP A 286 10.13 13.41 -17.36
CA ASP A 286 9.51 14.62 -16.79
C ASP A 286 8.36 14.25 -15.84
N ALA A 287 7.49 13.32 -16.25
CA ALA A 287 6.40 12.84 -15.39
C ALA A 287 6.93 12.13 -14.13
N ALA A 288 8.00 11.34 -14.24
CA ALA A 288 8.66 10.69 -13.11
C ALA A 288 9.13 11.73 -12.09
N GLY A 289 9.84 12.77 -12.54
CA GLY A 289 10.30 13.88 -11.69
C GLY A 289 9.14 14.54 -10.95
N ARG A 290 8.05 14.84 -11.65
CA ARG A 290 6.84 15.44 -11.04
C ARG A 290 6.17 14.52 -10.00
N PHE A 291 6.13 13.22 -10.24
CA PHE A 291 5.60 12.28 -9.24
C PHE A 291 6.52 12.19 -8.01
N LEU A 292 7.84 12.26 -8.18
CA LEU A 292 8.77 12.36 -7.06
C LEU A 292 8.56 13.67 -6.28
N ASP A 293 8.30 14.79 -6.96
CA ASP A 293 7.99 16.08 -6.33
C ASP A 293 6.69 16.01 -5.53
N SER A 294 5.62 15.44 -6.12
CA SER A 294 4.35 15.21 -5.43
C SER A 294 4.53 14.31 -4.21
N GLY A 295 5.34 13.26 -4.33
CA GLY A 295 5.69 12.39 -3.20
C GLY A 295 6.33 13.16 -2.05
N ARG A 296 7.26 14.09 -2.34
CA ARG A 296 7.87 14.94 -1.31
C ARG A 296 6.87 15.89 -0.66
N LEU A 297 5.94 16.47 -1.41
CA LEU A 297 4.86 17.29 -0.85
C LEU A 297 4.04 16.48 0.16
N TRP A 298 3.58 15.29 -0.23
CA TRP A 298 2.83 14.40 0.65
C TRP A 298 3.65 13.99 1.87
N SER A 299 4.90 13.56 1.70
CA SER A 299 5.71 13.09 2.82
C SER A 299 6.09 14.19 3.82
N ASN A 300 6.33 15.41 3.35
CA ASN A 300 6.53 16.56 4.23
C ASN A 300 5.28 16.84 5.07
N LEU A 301 4.10 16.80 4.45
CA LEU A 301 2.83 16.92 5.17
C LEU A 301 2.66 15.77 6.17
N GLY A 302 2.79 14.52 5.72
CA GLY A 302 2.61 13.32 6.56
C GLY A 302 3.49 13.37 7.81
N SER A 303 4.77 13.73 7.64
CA SER A 303 5.71 13.91 8.75
C SER A 303 5.25 15.00 9.72
N ALA A 304 4.83 16.16 9.22
CA ALA A 304 4.32 17.25 10.06
C ALA A 304 3.07 16.85 10.85
N LEU A 305 2.14 16.12 10.23
CA LEU A 305 0.92 15.64 10.88
C LEU A 305 1.23 14.60 11.97
N LEU A 306 2.18 13.69 11.72
CA LEU A 306 2.63 12.70 12.71
C LEU A 306 3.28 13.37 13.92
N THR A 307 4.11 14.39 13.71
CA THR A 307 4.76 15.14 14.81
C THR A 307 3.76 15.96 15.63
N ALA A 308 2.81 16.61 14.99
CA ALA A 308 1.88 17.49 15.68
C ALA A 308 0.75 16.75 16.42
N GLY A 309 0.34 15.57 15.93
CA GLY A 309 -0.75 14.78 16.50
C GLY A 309 -0.55 14.34 17.95
N THR A 310 0.65 14.48 18.50
CA THR A 310 1.00 13.99 19.85
C THR A 310 1.03 15.07 20.95
N ALA A 311 1.04 16.36 20.63
CA ALA A 311 1.34 17.40 21.66
C ALA A 311 0.77 18.81 21.41
N THR A 312 -0.05 19.03 20.39
CA THR A 312 -0.36 20.39 19.93
C THR A 312 -1.74 20.86 20.44
N ALA A 313 -1.81 22.10 20.95
CA ALA A 313 -3.07 22.72 21.34
C ALA A 313 -4.00 22.86 20.12
N ARG A 314 -5.32 22.79 20.33
CA ARG A 314 -6.30 22.75 19.23
C ARG A 314 -6.21 23.95 18.28
N ASP A 315 -5.87 25.13 18.80
CA ASP A 315 -5.75 26.36 17.99
C ASP A 315 -4.55 26.29 17.02
N ASP A 316 -3.49 25.60 17.41
CA ASP A 316 -2.28 25.39 16.59
C ASP A 316 -2.50 24.31 15.50
N LEU A 317 -3.54 23.47 15.63
CA LEU A 317 -3.90 22.47 14.61
C LEU A 317 -4.51 23.08 13.35
N LYS A 318 -4.99 24.34 13.41
CA LYS A 318 -5.61 25.00 12.25
C LYS A 318 -4.61 25.19 11.11
N THR A 319 -3.37 25.56 11.40
CA THR A 319 -2.31 25.70 10.39
C THR A 319 -2.03 24.38 9.67
N LEU A 320 -2.16 23.25 10.36
CA LEU A 320 -2.00 21.93 9.74
C LEU A 320 -3.18 21.57 8.84
N VAL A 321 -4.40 21.97 9.20
CA VAL A 321 -5.57 21.82 8.32
C VAL A 321 -5.37 22.60 7.02
N ASP A 322 -4.89 23.84 7.11
CA ASP A 322 -4.58 24.64 5.92
C ASP A 322 -3.46 23.97 5.09
N ALA A 323 -2.42 23.45 5.75
CA ALA A 323 -1.35 22.70 5.09
C ALA A 323 -1.85 21.44 4.36
N VAL A 324 -2.85 20.72 4.90
CA VAL A 324 -3.49 19.58 4.22
C VAL A 324 -4.16 20.05 2.92
N ALA A 325 -4.96 21.11 2.99
CA ALA A 325 -5.67 21.63 1.83
C ALA A 325 -4.71 22.13 0.75
N ASP A 326 -3.65 22.85 1.14
CA ASP A 326 -2.66 23.41 0.22
C ASP A 326 -1.75 22.34 -0.40
N THR A 327 -1.37 21.33 0.38
CA THR A 327 -0.62 20.17 -0.13
C THR A 327 -1.46 19.40 -1.14
N ALA A 328 -2.73 19.13 -0.83
CA ALA A 328 -3.63 18.43 -1.74
C ALA A 328 -3.80 19.19 -3.07
N ARG A 329 -3.95 20.53 -3.04
CA ARG A 329 -4.00 21.38 -4.24
C ARG A 329 -2.69 21.37 -5.03
N SER A 330 -1.56 21.52 -4.34
CA SER A 330 -0.24 21.58 -4.97
C SER A 330 0.12 20.24 -5.64
N ALA A 331 -0.09 19.14 -4.93
CA ALA A 331 0.11 17.79 -5.45
C ALA A 331 -0.81 17.52 -6.64
N MET A 332 -2.09 17.93 -6.55
CA MET A 332 -3.06 17.80 -7.64
C MET A 332 -2.58 18.52 -8.92
N ASP A 333 -2.06 19.74 -8.79
CA ASP A 333 -1.57 20.51 -9.94
C ASP A 333 -0.32 19.90 -10.57
N VAL A 334 0.62 19.42 -9.75
CA VAL A 334 1.83 18.72 -10.20
C VAL A 334 1.47 17.42 -10.94
N GLU A 335 0.61 16.59 -10.33
CA GLU A 335 0.18 15.31 -10.90
C GLU A 335 -0.64 15.52 -12.18
N LYS A 336 -1.52 16.52 -12.24
CA LYS A 336 -2.30 16.84 -13.44
C LYS A 336 -1.41 17.24 -14.61
N ARG A 337 -0.37 18.04 -14.38
CA ARG A 337 0.62 18.40 -15.41
C ARG A 337 1.38 17.17 -15.90
N ALA A 338 1.88 16.34 -14.99
CA ALA A 338 2.59 15.11 -15.31
C ALA A 338 1.76 14.19 -16.22
N LEU A 339 0.52 13.95 -15.83
CA LEU A 339 -0.34 12.99 -16.52
C LEU A 339 -0.91 13.53 -17.83
N THR A 340 -1.22 14.83 -17.91
CA THR A 340 -1.73 15.42 -19.16
C THR A 340 -0.70 15.30 -20.28
N ALA A 341 0.59 15.51 -19.98
CA ALA A 341 1.68 15.33 -20.94
C ALA A 341 1.79 13.88 -21.45
N LEU A 342 1.35 12.90 -20.65
CA LEU A 342 1.35 11.48 -21.00
C LEU A 342 0.06 11.04 -21.73
N THR A 343 -1.00 11.84 -21.77
CA THR A 343 -2.24 11.49 -22.50
C THR A 343 -2.15 11.69 -24.01
N THR A 344 -1.09 12.34 -24.50
CA THR A 344 -0.82 12.55 -25.92
C THR A 344 0.02 11.43 -26.55
N LEU A 345 0.27 10.36 -25.79
CA LEU A 345 0.94 9.11 -26.19
C LEU A 345 -0.07 8.08 -26.69
#